data_AF-A0A3B9IEA4-F1
#
_entry.id   AF-A0A3B9IEA4-F1
#
_cell.length_a   1.000
_cell.length_b   1.000
_cell.length_c   1.000
_cell.angle_alpha   90.00
_cell.angle_beta   90.00
_cell.angle_gamma   90.00
#
_symmetry.space_group_name_H-M   'P 1'
#
loop_
_entity.id
_entity.type
_entity.pdbx_description
1 polymer ?
#
loop_
_entity_poly.entity_id
_entity_poly.type
_entity_poly.pdbx_seq_one_letter_code
_entity_poly.pdbx_strand_id
1 'polypeptide(L)'
;MISYRNLGIEDYVSELSSGKPVPGGGGTSALVGALAVALCKMVGNFTLGKAKYADVQDDVKKIMHEAGKLQNELLELIDRDPEAFEPLSKAYAMPKNTPEEIAEKERVMEECLHKAAEVPIAVMDCAAQALDLIEEILDKGTPMLISDTGSAATICKAALEAAALNVVANTQYMKDREYARGLNTDVARFLAVYQEKADKIFDKTYGILLRNGLGR
;
A
#
# COMPACT_ATOMS: atom_id res chain seq x y z
N MET A 1 -17.93 -10.98 -8.78
CA MET A 1 -17.77 -9.63 -8.21
C MET A 1 -17.28 -8.70 -9.32
N ILE A 2 -17.54 -7.40 -9.27
CA ILE A 2 -16.90 -6.43 -10.18
C ILE A 2 -15.41 -6.41 -9.83
N SER A 3 -14.53 -6.41 -10.83
CA SER A 3 -13.10 -6.19 -10.64
C SER A 3 -12.86 -4.68 -10.60
N TYR A 4 -12.55 -4.14 -9.43
CA TYR A 4 -12.32 -2.72 -9.22
C TYR A 4 -11.02 -2.26 -9.89
N ARG A 5 -10.00 -3.12 -9.97
CA ARG A 5 -8.75 -2.81 -10.70
C ARG A 5 -8.93 -2.67 -12.21
N ASN A 6 -10.04 -3.13 -12.77
CA ASN A 6 -10.35 -3.01 -14.20
C ASN A 6 -11.21 -1.79 -14.53
N LEU A 7 -11.65 -1.02 -13.52
CA LEU A 7 -12.42 0.20 -13.76
C LEU A 7 -11.54 1.30 -14.34
N GLY A 8 -12.13 2.19 -15.14
CA GLY A 8 -11.50 3.46 -15.48
C GLY A 8 -11.27 4.30 -14.23
N ILE A 9 -10.31 5.23 -14.26
CA ILE A 9 -9.99 6.09 -13.10
C ILE A 9 -11.23 6.88 -12.65
N GLU A 10 -12.00 7.44 -13.59
CA GLU A 10 -13.23 8.18 -13.28
C GLU A 10 -14.29 7.28 -12.62
N ASP A 11 -14.45 6.05 -13.11
CA ASP A 11 -15.40 5.08 -12.55
C ASP A 11 -14.99 4.62 -11.16
N TYR A 12 -13.69 4.33 -10.94
CA TYR A 12 -13.17 3.95 -9.63
C TYR A 12 -13.40 5.07 -8.61
N VAL A 13 -13.08 6.32 -8.97
CA VAL A 13 -13.30 7.49 -8.10
C VAL A 13 -14.78 7.70 -7.81
N SER A 14 -15.64 7.53 -8.83
CA SER A 14 -17.09 7.61 -8.66
C SER A 14 -17.61 6.54 -7.69
N GLU A 15 -17.22 5.28 -7.89
CA GLU A 15 -17.61 4.17 -7.02
C GLU A 15 -17.08 4.32 -5.58
N LEU A 16 -15.82 4.76 -5.41
CA LEU A 16 -15.23 5.04 -4.10
C LEU A 16 -15.98 6.15 -3.35
N SER A 17 -16.41 7.19 -4.07
CA SER A 17 -17.17 8.31 -3.49
C SER A 17 -18.67 8.01 -3.32
N SER A 18 -19.12 6.80 -3.64
CA SER A 18 -20.52 6.40 -3.50
C SER A 18 -20.92 6.12 -2.05
N GLY A 19 -22.20 5.88 -1.80
CA GLY A 19 -22.71 5.45 -0.49
C GLY A 19 -22.56 3.94 -0.22
N LYS A 20 -21.86 3.20 -1.09
CA LYS A 20 -21.64 1.76 -0.93
C LYS A 20 -20.48 1.51 0.04
N PRO A 21 -20.47 0.37 0.74
CA PRO A 21 -19.38 0.04 1.68
C PRO A 21 -18.04 -0.28 1.01
N VAL A 22 -18.07 -0.62 -0.29
CA VAL A 22 -16.88 -0.95 -1.09
C VAL A 22 -17.01 -0.35 -2.50
N PRO A 23 -15.90 0.10 -3.13
CA PRO A 23 -14.51 0.01 -2.67
C PRO A 23 -14.24 1.01 -1.53
N GLY A 24 -13.26 0.70 -0.68
CA GLY A 24 -12.96 1.48 0.53
C GLY A 24 -11.50 1.90 0.64
N GLY A 25 -11.11 2.28 1.87
CA GLY A 25 -9.75 2.74 2.17
C GLY A 25 -8.67 1.69 1.94
N GLY A 26 -8.92 0.42 2.24
CA GLY A 26 -7.96 -0.66 2.04
C GLY A 26 -7.60 -0.86 0.56
N GLY A 27 -8.60 -1.07 -0.29
CA GLY A 27 -8.41 -1.20 -1.74
C GLY A 27 -7.82 0.07 -2.37
N THR A 28 -8.18 1.26 -1.86
CA THR A 28 -7.58 2.52 -2.31
C THR A 28 -6.10 2.61 -1.92
N SER A 29 -5.73 2.15 -0.72
CA SER A 29 -4.33 2.10 -0.28
C SER A 29 -3.49 1.21 -1.20
N ALA A 30 -4.05 0.06 -1.61
CA ALA A 30 -3.42 -0.84 -2.58
C ALA A 30 -3.22 -0.15 -3.95
N LEU A 31 -4.23 0.56 -4.46
CA LEU A 31 -4.14 1.34 -5.70
C LEU A 31 -3.03 2.40 -5.61
N VAL A 32 -2.99 3.19 -4.53
CA VAL A 32 -1.95 4.22 -4.33
C VAL A 32 -0.56 3.60 -4.26
N GLY A 33 -0.41 2.44 -3.60
CA GLY A 33 0.84 1.68 -3.61
C GLY A 33 1.24 1.25 -5.03
N ALA A 34 0.30 0.73 -5.84
CA ALA A 34 0.57 0.33 -7.21
C ALA A 34 1.05 1.49 -8.09
N LEU A 35 0.52 2.70 -7.86
CA LEU A 35 0.98 3.93 -8.51
C LEU A 35 2.40 4.31 -8.07
N ALA A 36 2.75 4.15 -6.79
CA ALA A 36 4.11 4.36 -6.29
C ALA A 36 5.13 3.46 -7.00
N VAL A 37 4.79 2.17 -7.09
CA VAL A 37 5.62 1.17 -7.78
C VAL A 37 5.70 1.46 -9.29
N ALA A 38 4.62 1.96 -9.90
CA ALA A 38 4.63 2.36 -11.30
C ALA A 38 5.62 3.50 -11.58
N LEU A 39 5.69 4.52 -10.70
CA LEU A 39 6.68 5.59 -10.79
C LEU A 39 8.11 5.05 -10.64
N CYS A 40 8.36 4.17 -9.67
CA CYS A 40 9.66 3.50 -9.53
C CYS A 40 10.06 2.78 -10.82
N LYS A 41 9.12 2.03 -11.42
CA LYS A 41 9.34 1.33 -12.70
C LYS A 41 9.58 2.30 -13.86
N MET A 42 8.90 3.43 -13.89
CA MET A 42 9.13 4.47 -14.90
C MET A 42 10.59 4.97 -14.83
N VAL A 43 11.11 5.26 -13.64
CA VAL A 43 12.52 5.67 -13.47
C VAL A 43 13.47 4.58 -13.94
N GLY A 44 13.23 3.32 -13.60
CA GLY A 44 14.02 2.18 -14.06
C GLY A 44 14.01 2.02 -15.59
N ASN A 45 12.84 2.14 -16.24
CA ASN A 45 12.72 2.09 -17.70
C ASN A 45 13.51 3.20 -18.40
N PHE A 46 13.56 4.41 -17.83
CA PHE A 46 14.39 5.49 -18.37
C PHE A 46 15.88 5.36 -18.05
N THR A 47 16.26 4.33 -17.28
CA THR A 47 17.65 4.06 -16.90
C THR A 47 18.24 2.88 -17.68
N LEU A 48 17.42 1.86 -17.98
CA LEU A 48 17.85 0.70 -18.76
C LEU A 48 18.26 1.05 -20.20
N GLY A 49 19.22 0.29 -20.74
CA GLY A 49 19.68 0.37 -22.12
C GLY A 49 20.57 1.57 -22.47
N LYS A 50 20.89 2.44 -21.49
CA LYS A 50 21.72 3.63 -21.72
C LYS A 50 23.17 3.37 -21.32
N ALA A 51 24.09 3.66 -22.23
CA ALA A 51 25.54 3.46 -22.03
C ALA A 51 26.07 4.16 -20.76
N LYS A 52 25.56 5.34 -20.42
CA LYS A 52 25.94 6.09 -19.20
C LYS A 52 25.56 5.41 -17.88
N TYR A 53 24.74 4.37 -17.91
CA TYR A 53 24.29 3.60 -16.75
C TYR A 53 24.73 2.14 -16.85
N ALA A 54 25.82 1.84 -17.58
CA ALA A 54 26.31 0.48 -17.80
C ALA A 54 26.53 -0.30 -16.49
N ASP A 55 27.10 0.37 -15.48
CA ASP A 55 27.51 -0.26 -14.22
C ASP A 55 26.32 -0.65 -13.32
N VAL A 56 25.13 -0.11 -13.57
CA VAL A 56 23.92 -0.35 -12.74
C VAL A 56 22.84 -1.14 -13.48
N GLN A 57 23.09 -1.60 -14.72
CA GLN A 57 22.06 -2.25 -15.55
C GLN A 57 21.45 -3.47 -14.88
N ASP A 58 22.27 -4.34 -14.30
CA ASP A 58 21.77 -5.59 -13.72
C ASP A 58 21.04 -5.36 -12.40
N ASP A 59 21.44 -4.36 -11.63
CA ASP A 59 20.70 -3.92 -10.44
C ASP A 59 19.34 -3.35 -10.81
N VAL A 60 19.29 -2.45 -11.80
CA VAL A 60 18.02 -1.86 -12.25
C VAL A 60 17.10 -2.94 -12.82
N LYS A 61 17.63 -3.95 -13.55
CA LYS A 61 16.81 -5.09 -14.01
C LYS A 61 16.20 -5.87 -12.84
N LYS A 62 16.96 -6.14 -11.78
CA LYS A 62 16.44 -6.81 -10.57
C LYS A 62 15.36 -5.97 -9.90
N ILE A 63 15.59 -4.66 -9.73
CA ILE A 63 14.59 -3.75 -9.18
C ILE A 63 13.31 -3.77 -10.01
N MET A 64 13.41 -3.72 -11.34
CA MET A 64 12.26 -3.77 -12.24
C MET A 64 11.47 -5.07 -12.14
N HIS A 65 12.16 -6.20 -11.93
CA HIS A 65 11.52 -7.51 -11.75
C HIS A 65 10.73 -7.57 -10.44
N GLU A 66 11.36 -7.19 -9.32
CA GLU A 66 10.69 -7.19 -8.01
C GLU A 66 9.56 -6.15 -7.96
N ALA A 67 9.77 -4.96 -8.51
CA ALA A 67 8.71 -3.96 -8.67
C ALA A 67 7.55 -4.48 -9.54
N GLY A 68 7.83 -5.31 -10.54
CA GLY A 68 6.80 -5.98 -11.33
C GLY A 68 5.91 -6.89 -10.50
N LYS A 69 6.50 -7.67 -9.58
CA LYS A 69 5.75 -8.54 -8.66
C LYS A 69 4.91 -7.71 -7.68
N LEU A 70 5.51 -6.70 -7.05
CA LEU A 70 4.81 -5.83 -6.10
C LEU A 70 3.64 -5.11 -6.76
N GLN A 71 3.81 -4.61 -7.98
CA GLN A 71 2.74 -3.97 -8.73
C GLN A 71 1.56 -4.94 -8.97
N ASN A 72 1.84 -6.19 -9.34
CA ASN A 72 0.78 -7.18 -9.55
C ASN A 72 0.07 -7.55 -8.25
N GLU A 73 0.80 -7.78 -7.15
CA GLU A 73 0.23 -8.06 -5.83
C GLU A 73 -0.66 -6.89 -5.37
N LEU A 74 -0.17 -5.65 -5.46
CA LEU A 74 -0.95 -4.47 -5.10
C LEU A 74 -2.22 -4.32 -5.94
N LEU A 75 -2.16 -4.61 -7.25
CA LEU A 75 -3.35 -4.62 -8.10
C LEU A 75 -4.34 -5.70 -7.69
N GLU A 76 -3.88 -6.89 -7.30
CA GLU A 76 -4.75 -7.96 -6.76
C GLU A 76 -5.38 -7.57 -5.41
N LEU A 77 -4.62 -6.88 -4.56
CA LEU A 77 -5.11 -6.40 -3.26
C LEU A 77 -6.26 -5.39 -3.38
N ILE A 78 -6.38 -4.67 -4.50
CA ILE A 78 -7.53 -3.78 -4.79
C ILE A 78 -8.85 -4.57 -4.76
N ASP A 79 -8.86 -5.78 -5.35
CA ASP A 79 -10.05 -6.63 -5.41
C ASP A 79 -10.19 -7.52 -4.18
N ARG A 80 -9.08 -7.92 -3.55
CA ARG A 80 -9.12 -8.74 -2.33
C ARG A 80 -9.67 -7.99 -1.11
N ASP A 81 -9.50 -6.68 -1.04
CA ASP A 81 -10.06 -5.86 0.04
C ASP A 81 -11.60 -5.98 0.16
N PRO A 82 -12.38 -5.73 -0.91
CA PRO A 82 -13.83 -5.92 -0.85
C PRO A 82 -14.24 -7.38 -0.63
N GLU A 83 -13.49 -8.35 -1.16
CA GLU A 83 -13.72 -9.77 -0.91
C GLU A 83 -13.54 -10.15 0.57
N ALA A 84 -12.51 -9.59 1.22
CA ALA A 84 -12.25 -9.81 2.65
C ALA A 84 -13.25 -9.04 3.54
N PHE A 85 -13.76 -7.90 3.07
CA PHE A 85 -14.73 -7.10 3.81
C PHE A 85 -16.17 -7.62 3.71
N GLU A 86 -16.55 -8.28 2.60
CA GLU A 86 -17.93 -8.74 2.39
C GLU A 86 -18.47 -9.64 3.54
N PRO A 87 -17.72 -10.65 4.03
CA PRO A 87 -18.15 -11.46 5.17
C PRO A 87 -18.34 -10.63 6.45
N LEU A 88 -17.43 -9.68 6.72
CA LEU A 88 -17.51 -8.79 7.87
C LEU A 88 -18.77 -7.91 7.81
N SER A 89 -19.08 -7.38 6.63
CA SER A 89 -20.31 -6.62 6.37
C SER A 89 -21.58 -7.42 6.71
N LYS A 90 -21.63 -8.70 6.31
CA LYS A 90 -22.74 -9.61 6.63
C LYS A 90 -22.79 -9.93 8.13
N ALA A 91 -21.64 -10.11 8.78
CA ALA A 91 -21.54 -10.39 10.21
C ALA A 91 -22.14 -9.26 11.06
N TYR A 92 -21.99 -7.99 10.65
CA TYR A 92 -22.64 -6.86 11.33
C TYR A 92 -24.17 -6.99 11.39
N ALA A 93 -24.79 -7.57 10.36
CA ALA A 93 -26.24 -7.74 10.26
C ALA A 93 -26.79 -8.99 10.99
N MET A 94 -25.92 -9.84 11.55
CA MET A 94 -26.37 -11.05 12.27
C MET A 94 -27.25 -10.71 13.49
N PRO A 95 -28.24 -11.56 13.82
CA PRO A 95 -29.14 -11.36 14.94
C PRO A 95 -28.38 -11.41 16.28
N LYS A 96 -29.01 -10.87 17.33
CA LYS A 96 -28.40 -10.69 18.66
C LYS A 96 -29.45 -10.68 19.78
N ASN A 97 -30.54 -11.43 19.60
CA ASN A 97 -31.69 -11.45 20.51
C ASN A 97 -31.56 -12.54 21.58
N THR A 98 -30.86 -13.63 21.30
CA THR A 98 -30.59 -14.71 22.28
C THR A 98 -29.11 -14.78 22.66
N PRO A 99 -28.77 -15.38 23.82
CA PRO A 99 -27.38 -15.63 24.19
C PRO A 99 -26.61 -16.43 23.13
N GLU A 100 -27.25 -17.41 22.49
CA GLU A 100 -26.65 -18.23 21.44
C GLU A 100 -26.38 -17.41 20.17
N GLU A 101 -27.33 -16.55 19.76
CA GLU A 101 -27.15 -15.63 18.63
C GLU A 101 -26.01 -14.63 18.89
N ILE A 102 -25.91 -14.11 20.12
CA ILE A 102 -24.82 -13.21 20.51
C ILE A 102 -23.48 -13.96 20.43
N ALA A 103 -23.36 -15.15 21.02
CA ALA A 103 -22.12 -15.91 21.01
C ALA A 103 -21.67 -16.27 19.59
N GLU A 104 -22.61 -16.67 18.71
CA GLU A 104 -22.30 -17.00 17.33
C GLU A 104 -21.91 -15.76 16.52
N LYS A 105 -22.62 -14.64 16.69
CA LYS A 105 -22.24 -13.36 16.07
C LYS A 105 -20.83 -12.95 16.47
N GLU A 106 -20.50 -13.07 17.75
CA GLU A 106 -19.17 -12.73 18.26
C GLU A 106 -18.07 -13.61 17.67
N ARG A 107 -18.32 -14.93 17.55
CA ARG A 107 -17.40 -15.88 16.91
C ARG A 107 -17.15 -15.51 15.43
N VAL A 108 -18.21 -15.28 14.67
CA VAL A 108 -18.13 -14.94 13.24
C VAL A 108 -17.46 -13.57 13.04
N MET A 109 -17.80 -12.59 13.88
CA MET A 109 -17.16 -11.26 13.85
C MET A 109 -15.65 -11.37 14.06
N GLU A 110 -15.20 -12.16 15.03
CA GLU A 110 -13.77 -12.36 15.29
C GLU A 110 -13.07 -12.95 14.06
N GLU A 111 -13.57 -14.04 13.50
CA GLU A 111 -13.00 -14.67 12.30
C GLU A 111 -12.94 -13.70 11.11
N CYS A 112 -14.00 -12.93 10.89
CA CYS A 112 -14.06 -11.95 9.82
C CYS A 112 -13.07 -10.79 10.03
N LEU A 113 -12.89 -10.31 11.26
CA LEU A 113 -11.95 -9.22 11.57
C LEU A 113 -10.49 -9.64 11.37
N HIS A 114 -10.14 -10.88 11.76
CA HIS A 114 -8.82 -11.44 11.48
C HIS A 114 -8.57 -11.48 9.97
N LYS A 115 -9.53 -11.99 9.20
CA LYS A 115 -9.41 -12.07 7.74
C LYS A 115 -9.33 -10.69 7.07
N ALA A 116 -10.16 -9.75 7.51
CA ALA A 116 -10.20 -8.38 6.98
C ALA A 116 -8.91 -7.60 7.28
N ALA A 117 -8.19 -7.93 8.36
CA ALA A 117 -6.92 -7.30 8.68
C ALA A 117 -5.76 -7.79 7.79
N GLU A 118 -5.85 -8.98 7.18
CA GLU A 118 -4.77 -9.53 6.35
C GLU A 118 -4.46 -8.67 5.11
N VAL A 119 -5.48 -8.12 4.46
CA VAL A 119 -5.32 -7.32 3.23
C VAL A 119 -4.52 -6.03 3.49
N PRO A 120 -4.91 -5.15 4.44
CA PRO A 120 -4.12 -3.96 4.72
C PRO A 120 -2.71 -4.28 5.24
N ILE A 121 -2.51 -5.39 5.96
CA ILE A 121 -1.14 -5.84 6.35
C ILE A 121 -0.31 -6.14 5.09
N ALA A 122 -0.87 -6.89 4.13
CA ALA A 122 -0.18 -7.19 2.87
C ALA A 122 0.13 -5.93 2.06
N VAL A 123 -0.77 -4.92 2.08
CA VAL A 123 -0.50 -3.62 1.45
C VAL A 123 0.67 -2.91 2.14
N MET A 124 0.74 -2.93 3.47
CA MET A 124 1.87 -2.35 4.20
C MET A 124 3.18 -3.03 3.82
N ASP A 125 3.21 -4.37 3.80
CA ASP A 125 4.40 -5.14 3.41
C ASP A 125 4.86 -4.82 1.99
N CYS A 126 3.92 -4.68 1.05
CA CYS A 126 4.23 -4.28 -0.32
C CYS A 126 4.78 -2.85 -0.40
N ALA A 127 4.21 -1.92 0.36
CA ALA A 127 4.65 -0.52 0.40
C ALA A 127 6.07 -0.40 1.00
N ALA A 128 6.37 -1.16 2.05
CA ALA A 128 7.71 -1.25 2.61
C ALA A 128 8.76 -1.74 1.60
N GLN A 129 8.49 -2.87 0.94
CA GLN A 129 9.36 -3.40 -0.10
C GLN A 129 9.51 -2.41 -1.26
N ALA A 130 8.44 -1.71 -1.64
CA ALA A 130 8.49 -0.69 -2.65
C ALA A 130 9.38 0.49 -2.24
N LEU A 131 9.34 0.94 -0.98
CA LEU A 131 10.24 1.98 -0.46
C LEU A 131 11.71 1.55 -0.48
N ASP A 132 12.01 0.28 -0.21
CA ASP A 132 13.36 -0.27 -0.35
C ASP A 132 13.84 -0.19 -1.82
N LEU A 133 12.98 -0.56 -2.78
CA LEU A 133 13.29 -0.45 -4.21
C LEU A 133 13.43 1.01 -4.67
N ILE A 134 12.59 1.92 -4.17
CA ILE A 134 12.64 3.35 -4.50
C ILE A 134 13.95 3.97 -3.96
N GLU A 135 14.40 3.58 -2.77
CA GLU A 135 15.69 4.01 -2.21
C GLU A 135 16.86 3.56 -3.10
N GLU A 136 16.85 2.31 -3.60
CA GLU A 136 17.88 1.86 -4.52
C GLU A 136 17.83 2.60 -5.88
N ILE A 137 16.62 2.85 -6.39
CA ILE A 137 16.43 3.61 -7.64
C ILE A 137 16.86 5.06 -7.50
N LEU A 138 16.77 5.67 -6.32
CA LEU A 138 17.27 7.01 -6.06
C LEU A 138 18.77 7.14 -6.39
N ASP A 139 19.55 6.10 -6.09
CA ASP A 139 21.00 6.11 -6.30
C ASP A 139 21.41 5.62 -7.69
N LYS A 140 20.66 4.67 -8.26
CA LYS A 140 21.02 3.99 -9.52
C LYS A 140 20.25 4.53 -10.72
N GLY A 141 19.13 5.21 -10.48
CA GLY A 141 18.21 5.70 -11.50
C GLY A 141 18.68 6.98 -12.17
N THR A 142 17.96 7.35 -13.23
CA THR A 142 18.24 8.57 -13.96
C THR A 142 17.88 9.82 -13.15
N PRO A 143 18.80 10.81 -12.97
CA PRO A 143 18.50 12.04 -12.24
C PRO A 143 17.48 12.93 -12.95
N MET A 144 17.19 12.68 -14.23
CA MET A 144 16.14 13.37 -14.99
C MET A 144 14.74 13.18 -14.39
N LEU A 145 14.51 12.08 -13.66
CA LEU A 145 13.23 11.71 -13.06
C LEU A 145 13.33 11.71 -11.53
N ILE A 146 14.14 12.61 -10.98
CA ILE A 146 14.33 12.73 -9.54
C ILE A 146 13.03 13.16 -8.83
N SER A 147 12.20 13.98 -9.48
CA SER A 147 10.86 14.35 -9.00
C SER A 147 9.92 13.15 -8.93
N ASP A 148 9.99 12.23 -9.89
CA ASP A 148 9.16 11.02 -9.91
C ASP A 148 9.62 10.03 -8.84
N THR A 149 10.93 9.95 -8.58
CA THR A 149 11.47 9.15 -7.47
C THR A 149 10.99 9.68 -6.11
N GLY A 150 11.04 11.01 -5.92
CA GLY A 150 10.53 11.64 -4.69
C GLY A 150 9.02 11.45 -4.53
N SER A 151 8.26 11.68 -5.61
CA SER A 151 6.81 11.45 -5.64
C SER A 151 6.45 9.99 -5.32
N ALA A 152 7.21 9.03 -5.86
CA ALA A 152 7.02 7.61 -5.58
C ALA A 152 7.14 7.33 -4.07
N ALA A 153 8.18 7.84 -3.41
CA ALA A 153 8.34 7.67 -1.97
C ALA A 153 7.20 8.33 -1.16
N THR A 154 6.82 9.56 -1.51
CA THR A 154 5.74 10.28 -0.83
C THR A 154 4.40 9.56 -0.92
N ILE A 155 4.00 9.10 -2.11
CA ILE A 155 2.73 8.40 -2.26
C ILE A 155 2.80 6.96 -1.71
N CYS A 156 3.97 6.32 -1.73
CA CYS A 156 4.15 5.03 -1.07
C CYS A 156 3.98 5.13 0.44
N LYS A 157 4.50 6.20 1.06
CA LYS A 157 4.26 6.53 2.47
C LYS A 157 2.77 6.71 2.76
N ALA A 158 2.05 7.45 1.89
CA ALA A 158 0.61 7.62 2.05
C ALA A 158 -0.14 6.28 1.96
N ALA A 159 0.24 5.38 1.04
CA ALA A 159 -0.33 4.03 0.95
C ALA A 159 -0.07 3.20 2.22
N LEU A 160 1.15 3.25 2.75
CA LEU A 160 1.56 2.59 3.99
C LEU A 160 0.73 3.07 5.18
N GLU A 161 0.63 4.39 5.36
CA GLU A 161 -0.12 5.01 6.45
C GLU A 161 -1.63 4.72 6.34
N ALA A 162 -2.19 4.83 5.13
CA ALA A 162 -3.58 4.53 4.89
C ALA A 162 -3.91 3.05 5.15
N ALA A 163 -3.05 2.13 4.75
CA ALA A 163 -3.19 0.71 5.07
C ALA A 163 -3.12 0.46 6.58
N ALA A 164 -2.17 1.08 7.29
CA ALA A 164 -2.05 0.97 8.74
C ALA A 164 -3.33 1.42 9.48
N LEU A 165 -3.97 2.51 9.03
CA LEU A 165 -5.26 2.95 9.57
C LEU A 165 -6.34 1.86 9.42
N ASN A 166 -6.35 1.14 8.29
CA ASN A 166 -7.30 0.04 8.06
C ASN A 166 -6.98 -1.19 8.95
N VAL A 167 -5.71 -1.49 9.24
CA VAL A 167 -5.37 -2.54 10.22
C VAL A 167 -5.92 -2.18 11.60
N VAL A 168 -5.61 -0.98 12.09
CA VAL A 168 -6.03 -0.52 13.43
C VAL A 168 -7.57 -0.40 13.51
N ALA A 169 -8.23 -0.04 12.41
CA ALA A 169 -9.67 0.00 12.33
C ALA A 169 -10.33 -1.38 12.50
N ASN A 170 -9.65 -2.47 12.14
CA ASN A 170 -10.12 -3.83 12.43
C ASN A 170 -9.80 -4.25 13.87
N THR A 171 -8.58 -3.98 14.36
CA THR A 171 -8.15 -4.42 15.70
C THR A 171 -8.94 -3.77 16.85
N GLN A 172 -9.56 -2.61 16.63
CA GLN A 172 -10.44 -1.99 17.63
C GLN A 172 -11.66 -2.86 17.97
N TYR A 173 -12.12 -3.70 17.04
CA TYR A 173 -13.30 -4.55 17.21
C TYR A 173 -12.98 -6.01 17.56
N MET A 174 -11.70 -6.41 17.51
CA MET A 174 -11.27 -7.76 17.87
C MET A 174 -11.42 -8.02 19.37
N LYS A 175 -11.96 -9.18 19.74
CA LYS A 175 -12.07 -9.67 21.11
C LYS A 175 -10.76 -10.23 21.63
N ASP A 176 -9.97 -10.88 20.78
CA ASP A 176 -8.62 -11.27 21.16
C ASP A 176 -7.74 -10.02 21.32
N ARG A 177 -7.70 -9.51 22.56
CA ARG A 177 -6.98 -8.28 22.89
C ARG A 177 -5.47 -8.47 22.92
N GLU A 178 -4.97 -9.69 23.03
CA GLU A 178 -3.53 -9.94 22.96
C GLU A 178 -3.09 -9.87 21.50
N TYR A 179 -3.77 -10.59 20.61
CA TYR A 179 -3.53 -10.55 19.17
C TYR A 179 -3.67 -9.14 18.60
N ALA A 180 -4.76 -8.43 18.93
CA ALA A 180 -4.99 -7.06 18.49
C ALA A 180 -3.87 -6.09 18.90
N ARG A 181 -3.33 -6.24 20.12
CA ARG A 181 -2.19 -5.44 20.59
C ARG A 181 -0.89 -5.83 19.88
N GLY A 182 -0.69 -7.11 19.59
CA GLY A 182 0.43 -7.60 18.79
C GLY A 182 0.45 -6.93 17.43
N LEU A 183 -0.66 -7.01 16.68
CA LEU A 183 -0.81 -6.35 15.38
C LEU A 183 -0.55 -4.85 15.45
N ASN A 184 -1.13 -4.15 16.42
CA ASN A 184 -0.92 -2.70 16.57
C ASN A 184 0.54 -2.34 16.88
N THR A 185 1.24 -3.19 17.64
CA THR A 185 2.66 -3.00 17.94
C THR A 185 3.51 -3.19 16.70
N ASP A 186 3.22 -4.24 15.92
CA ASP A 186 3.91 -4.48 14.65
C ASP A 186 3.67 -3.37 13.65
N VAL A 187 2.41 -2.92 13.48
CA VAL A 187 2.05 -1.77 12.63
C VAL A 187 2.83 -0.52 13.03
N ALA A 188 2.87 -0.20 14.34
CA ALA A 188 3.58 0.99 14.82
C ALA A 188 5.09 0.92 14.57
N ARG A 189 5.71 -0.26 14.83
CA ARG A 189 7.12 -0.50 14.53
C ARG A 189 7.41 -0.35 13.04
N PHE A 190 6.53 -0.89 12.20
CA PHE A 190 6.68 -0.88 10.75
C PHE A 190 6.56 0.54 10.19
N LEU A 191 5.56 1.31 10.65
CA LEU A 191 5.39 2.71 10.31
C LEU A 191 6.64 3.53 10.67
N ALA A 192 7.16 3.39 11.89
CA ALA A 192 8.33 4.15 12.33
C ALA A 192 9.54 3.99 11.38
N VAL A 193 9.81 2.76 10.92
CA VAL A 193 10.92 2.47 10.01
C VAL A 193 10.69 3.07 8.62
N TYR A 194 9.52 2.82 8.04
CA TYR A 194 9.29 3.12 6.63
C TYR A 194 8.81 4.55 6.37
N GLN A 195 8.16 5.20 7.34
CA GLN A 195 7.90 6.64 7.27
C GLN A 195 9.21 7.43 7.26
N GLU A 196 10.14 7.10 8.16
CA GLU A 196 11.46 7.74 8.22
C GLU A 196 12.23 7.53 6.91
N LYS A 197 12.19 6.31 6.34
CA LYS A 197 12.80 6.03 5.03
C LYS A 197 12.21 6.89 3.93
N ALA A 198 10.88 6.96 3.82
CA ALA A 198 10.21 7.75 2.81
C ALA A 198 10.53 9.25 2.94
N ASP A 199 10.56 9.77 4.16
CA ASP A 199 10.93 11.17 4.43
C ASP A 199 12.38 11.47 4.03
N LYS A 200 13.32 10.56 4.32
CA LYS A 200 14.72 10.70 3.87
C LYS A 200 14.85 10.71 2.34
N ILE A 201 14.09 9.85 1.65
CA ILE A 201 14.06 9.85 0.17
C ILE A 201 13.49 11.18 -0.35
N PHE A 202 12.38 11.64 0.23
CA PHE A 202 11.80 12.93 -0.12
C PHE A 202 12.78 14.09 0.08
N ASP A 203 13.40 14.19 1.26
CA ASP A 203 14.35 15.26 1.58
C ASP A 203 15.57 15.25 0.64
N LYS A 204 16.09 14.07 0.31
CA LYS A 204 17.21 13.93 -0.63
C LYS A 204 16.81 14.36 -2.04
N THR A 205 15.67 13.90 -2.54
CA THR A 205 15.17 14.27 -3.89
C THR A 205 14.83 15.76 -3.98
N TYR A 206 14.13 16.29 -2.99
CA TYR A 206 13.81 17.71 -2.90
C TYR A 206 15.07 18.58 -2.81
N GLY A 207 16.04 18.19 -2.00
CA GLY A 207 17.34 18.85 -1.92
C GLY A 207 18.11 18.85 -3.25
N ILE A 208 18.05 17.76 -4.02
CA ILE A 208 18.64 17.69 -5.38
C ILE A 208 17.93 18.68 -6.31
N LEU A 209 16.59 18.71 -6.28
CA LEU A 209 15.78 19.62 -7.11
C LEU A 209 16.09 21.09 -6.82
N LEU A 210 16.17 21.48 -5.55
CA LEU A 210 16.53 22.84 -5.15
C LEU A 210 17.92 23.24 -5.66
N ARG A 211 18.91 22.36 -5.55
CA ARG A 211 20.27 22.61 -6.07
C ARG A 211 20.29 22.75 -7.59
N ASN A 212 19.51 21.93 -8.31
CA ASN A 212 19.42 22.01 -9.76
C ASN A 212 18.71 23.29 -10.25
N GLY A 213 17.71 23.76 -9.50
CA GLY A 213 16.94 24.96 -9.83
C GLY A 213 17.67 26.28 -9.55
N LEU A 214 18.72 26.28 -8.72
CA LEU A 214 19.49 27.47 -8.38
C LEU A 214 20.65 27.77 -9.34
N GLY A 215 20.88 26.92 -10.35
CA GLY A 215 21.95 27.11 -11.33
C GLY A 215 23.35 26.88 -10.74
N ARG A 216 24.30 26.52 -11.63
CA ARG A 216 25.74 26.56 -11.34
C ARG A 216 26.24 28.00 -11.32
#